data_AF-A0A9X1XY23-F1
#
_entry.id   AF-A0A9X1XY23-F1
#
_cell.length_a   1.000
_cell.length_b   1.000
_cell.length_c   1.000
_cell.angle_alpha   90.00
_cell.angle_beta   90.00
_cell.angle_gamma   90.00
#
_symmetry.space_group_name_H-M   'P 1'
#
loop_
_entity.id
_entity.type
_entity.pdbx_description
1 polymer ?
#
loop_
_entity_poly.entity_id
_entity_poly.type
_entity_poly.pdbx_seq_one_letter_code
_entity_poly.pdbx_strand_id
1 'polypeptide(L)' 'MNEGYRTLICEILILTYLDISPRPKKGGKNFQNRQEALAFLNTAWFEVLCAGIELEPEIVRRKMLQISNSDSLKRKGQ' A
#
# COMPACT_ATOMS: atom_id res chain seq x y z
N MET A 1 19.96 11.02 -4.72
CA MET A 1 18.58 11.41 -5.07
C MET A 1 18.29 12.75 -4.41
N ASN A 2 17.59 13.69 -5.09
CA ASN A 2 17.17 14.96 -4.47
C ASN A 2 16.13 14.68 -3.36
N GLU A 3 16.19 15.43 -2.26
CA GLU A 3 15.26 15.36 -1.14
C GLU A 3 13.79 15.44 -1.59
N GLY A 4 13.46 16.29 -2.57
CA GLY A 4 12.10 16.42 -3.08
C GLY A 4 11.55 15.12 -3.67
N TYR A 5 12.37 14.36 -4.41
CA TYR A 5 11.96 13.05 -4.94
C TYR A 5 11.77 12.02 -3.84
N ARG A 6 12.63 12.04 -2.81
CA ARG A 6 12.51 11.14 -1.66
C ARG A 6 11.20 11.38 -0.92
N THR A 7 10.82 12.64 -0.70
CA THR A 7 9.54 13.02 -0.08
C THR A 7 8.36 12.51 -0.89
N LEU A 8 8.36 12.73 -2.21
CA LEU A 8 7.30 12.25 -3.09
C LEU A 8 7.16 10.72 -3.08
N ILE A 9 8.28 10.00 -3.10
CA ILE A 9 8.28 8.54 -2.99
C ILE A 9 7.62 8.08 -1.67
N CYS A 10 8.03 8.68 -0.55
CA CYS A 10 7.45 8.38 0.76
C CYS A 10 5.94 8.64 0.77
N GLU A 11 5.48 9.76 0.23
CA GLU A 11 4.06 10.11 0.14
C GLU A 11 3.26 9.08 -0.67
N ILE A 12 3.78 8.65 -1.83
CA ILE A 12 3.14 7.62 -2.66
C ILE A 12 2.98 6.30 -1.88
N LEU A 13 4.04 5.87 -1.19
CA LEU A 13 4.00 4.63 -0.40
C LEU A 13 3.06 4.73 0.81
N ILE A 14 2.98 5.90 1.45
CA ILE A 14 2.03 6.15 2.54
C ILE A 14 0.59 6.16 2.02
N LEU A 15 0.30 6.82 0.91
CA LEU A 15 -1.04 6.84 0.32
C LEU A 15 -1.49 5.42 -0.06
N THR A 16 -0.62 4.66 -0.71
CA THR A 16 -0.83 3.24 -1.04
C THR A 16 -1.18 2.44 0.21
N TYR A 17 -0.41 2.63 1.30
CA TYR A 17 -0.68 1.99 2.58
C TYR A 17 -2.08 2.34 3.11
N LEU A 18 -2.48 3.60 3.06
CA LEU A 18 -3.76 4.07 3.59
C LEU A 18 -4.95 3.56 2.77
N ASP A 19 -4.80 3.39 1.46
CA ASP A 19 -5.81 2.84 0.56
C ASP A 19 -5.98 1.32 0.74
N ILE A 20 -4.89 0.61 1.05
CA ILE A 20 -4.91 -0.84 1.33
C ILE A 20 -5.42 -1.12 2.75
N SER A 21 -5.22 -0.17 3.66
CA SER A 21 -5.59 -0.28 5.06
C SER A 21 -7.12 -0.44 5.20
N PRO A 22 -7.56 -1.45 5.96
CA PRO A 22 -8.97 -1.69 6.19
C PRO A 22 -9.61 -0.52 6.95
N ARG A 23 -10.42 0.27 6.23
CA ARG A 23 -11.20 1.36 6.81
C ARG A 23 -12.69 1.02 6.77
N PRO A 24 -13.48 1.37 7.79
CA PRO A 24 -14.93 1.11 7.84
C PRO A 24 -15.77 1.95 6.85
N LYS A 25 -15.19 2.58 5.84
CA LYS A 25 -15.87 3.58 5.01
C LYS A 25 -16.65 2.93 3.86
N LYS A 26 -17.98 3.07 3.90
CA LYS A 26 -18.94 2.63 2.87
C LYS A 26 -18.76 3.47 1.58
N GLY A 27 -18.52 2.81 0.43
CA GLY A 27 -18.54 3.46 -0.88
C GLY A 27 -17.72 2.73 -1.97
N GLY A 28 -18.20 2.74 -3.22
CA GLY A 28 -17.55 2.05 -4.35
C GLY A 28 -16.17 2.60 -4.74
N LYS A 29 -15.97 3.92 -4.63
CA LYS A 29 -14.67 4.56 -4.88
C LYS A 29 -13.54 4.03 -3.99
N ASN A 30 -13.84 3.69 -2.73
CA ASN A 30 -12.86 3.13 -1.81
C ASN A 30 -12.47 1.69 -2.21
N PHE A 31 -13.41 0.92 -2.75
CA PHE A 31 -13.13 -0.41 -3.26
C PHE A 31 -12.21 -0.33 -4.47
N GLN A 32 -12.48 0.57 -5.41
CA GLN A 32 -11.63 0.81 -6.57
C GLN A 32 -10.21 1.24 -6.16
N ASN A 33 -10.07 2.26 -5.32
CA ASN A 33 -8.76 2.71 -4.83
C ASN A 33 -7.98 1.58 -4.16
N ARG A 34 -8.65 0.73 -3.36
CA ARG A 34 -8.01 -0.41 -2.72
C ARG A 34 -7.52 -1.44 -3.76
N GLN A 35 -8.30 -1.74 -4.78
CA GLN A 35 -7.88 -2.65 -5.86
C GLN A 35 -6.71 -2.08 -6.65
N GLU A 36 -6.74 -0.79 -6.98
CA GLU A 36 -5.66 -0.10 -7.67
C GLU A 36 -4.37 -0.08 -6.85
N ALA A 37 -4.46 0.20 -5.54
CA ALA A 37 -3.31 0.16 -4.64
C ALA A 37 -2.73 -1.25 -4.49
N LEU A 38 -3.59 -2.29 -4.40
CA LEU A 38 -3.15 -3.68 -4.40
C LEU A 38 -2.48 -4.08 -5.73
N ALA A 39 -3.00 -3.61 -6.86
CA ALA A 39 -2.39 -3.84 -8.16
C ALA A 39 -1.03 -3.15 -8.28
N PHE A 40 -0.92 -1.91 -7.80
CA PHE A 40 0.32 -1.13 -7.79
C PHE A 40 1.47 -1.86 -7.07
N LEU A 41 1.21 -2.57 -5.97
CA LEU A 41 2.24 -3.35 -5.26
C LEU A 41 2.94 -4.41 -6.12
N ASN A 42 2.32 -4.85 -7.23
CA ASN A 42 2.84 -5.86 -8.14
C ASN A 42 3.48 -5.27 -9.41
N THR A 43 3.68 -3.96 -9.45
CA THR A 43 4.28 -3.27 -10.60
C THR A 43 5.79 -3.09 -10.44
N ALA A 44 6.51 -3.01 -11.55
CA ALA A 44 7.94 -2.64 -11.54
C ALA A 44 8.18 -1.24 -10.95
N TRP A 45 7.20 -0.33 -11.08
CA TRP A 45 7.27 1.01 -10.49
C TRP A 45 7.36 0.97 -8.96
N PHE A 46 6.61 0.09 -8.31
CA PHE A 46 6.72 -0.08 -6.85
C PHE A 46 8.15 -0.47 -6.44
N GLU A 47 8.79 -1.37 -7.18
CA GLU A 47 10.17 -1.80 -6.92
C GLU A 47 11.17 -0.65 -7.10
N VAL A 48 11.02 0.13 -8.17
CA VAL A 48 11.83 1.33 -8.42
C VAL A 48 11.69 2.35 -7.29
N LEU A 49 10.46 2.59 -6.82
CA LEU A 49 10.19 3.55 -5.75
C LEU A 49 10.78 3.08 -4.41
N CYS A 50 10.63 1.80 -4.05
CA CYS A 50 11.26 1.23 -2.86
C CYS A 50 12.79 1.32 -2.93
N ALA A 51 13.41 0.95 -4.04
CA ALA A 51 14.86 1.07 -4.23
C ALA A 51 15.34 2.52 -4.13
N GLY A 52 14.55 3.48 -4.63
CA GLY A 52 14.84 4.90 -4.57
C GLY A 52 14.98 5.47 -3.15
N ILE A 53 14.41 4.80 -2.15
CA ILE A 53 14.51 5.18 -0.73
C ILE A 53 15.10 4.06 0.14
N GLU A 54 15.87 3.16 -0.46
CA GLU A 54 16.62 2.10 0.23
C GLU A 54 15.74 1.13 1.03
N LEU A 55 14.52 0.87 0.53
CA LEU A 55 13.63 -0.15 1.09
C LEU A 55 13.66 -1.43 0.25
N GLU A 56 13.58 -2.57 0.92
CA GLU A 56 13.43 -3.87 0.27
C GLU A 56 11.96 -4.08 -0.17
N PRO A 57 11.67 -4.15 -1.47
CA PRO A 57 10.29 -4.16 -1.98
C PRO A 57 9.48 -5.35 -1.42
N GLU A 58 10.10 -6.53 -1.30
CA GLU A 58 9.44 -7.73 -0.80
C GLU A 58 8.98 -7.60 0.65
N ILE A 59 9.81 -7.00 1.50
CA ILE A 59 9.47 -6.75 2.91
C ILE A 59 8.32 -5.75 3.01
N VAL A 60 8.38 -4.66 2.24
CA VAL A 60 7.33 -3.63 2.22
C VAL A 60 6.01 -4.22 1.73
N ARG A 61 6.03 -4.98 0.62
CA ARG A 61 4.86 -5.66 0.06
C ARG A 61 4.23 -6.60 1.07
N ARG A 62 5.04 -7.45 1.71
CA ARG A 62 4.58 -8.39 2.75
C ARG A 62 3.87 -7.67 3.90
N LYS A 63 4.47 -6.58 4.41
CA LYS A 63 3.87 -5.78 5.49
C LYS A 63 2.53 -5.14 5.08
N MET A 64 2.46 -4.55 3.89
CA MET A 64 1.22 -3.91 3.40
C MET A 64 0.10 -4.94 3.18
N LEU A 65 0.42 -6.12 2.63
CA LEU A 65 -0.55 -7.20 2.43
C LEU A 65 -1.06 -7.80 3.75
N GLN A 66 -0.18 -7.99 4.74
CA GLN A 66 -0.59 -8.44 6.08
C GLN A 66 -1.65 -7.51 6.68
N ILE A 67 -1.46 -6.20 6.54
CA ILE A 67 -2.38 -5.18 7.06
C ILE A 67 -3.71 -5.22 6.31
N SER A 68 -3.70 -5.40 4.99
CA SER A 68 -4.94 -5.57 4.22
C SER A 68 -5.78 -6.77 4.67
N ASN A 69 -5.11 -7.85 5.07
CA ASN A 69 -5.74 -9.11 5.45
C ASN A 69 -6.13 -9.17 6.94
N SER A 70 -5.60 -8.28 7.77
CA SER A 70 -5.80 -8.26 9.23
C SER A 70 -7.27 -8.04 9.63
N ASP A 71 -8.08 -7.43 8.77
CA ASP A 71 -9.50 -7.14 9.04
C ASP A 71 -10.44 -8.26 8.57
N SER A 72 -9.99 -9.08 7.61
CA SER A 72 -10.73 -10.26 7.12
C SER A 72 -10.92 -11.31 8.21
N LEU A 73 -9.97 -11.40 9.16
CA LEU A 73 -10.02 -12.33 10.29
C LEU A 73 -10.96 -11.86 11.41
N LYS A 74 -11.11 -10.54 11.64
CA LYS A 74 -12.02 -10.02 12.67
C LYS A 74 -13.50 -10.21 12.33
N ARG A 75 -13.85 -10.28 11.04
CA ARG A 75 -15.26 -10.42 10.59
C ARG A 75 -15.74 -11.86 10.41
N LYS A 76 -14.85 -12.87 10.51
CA LYS A 76 -15.22 -14.30 10.42
C LYS A 76 -15.51 -14.96 11.78
N GLY A 77 -15.34 -14.22 12.88
CA GLY A 77 -15.57 -14.72 14.25
C GLY A 77 -16.77 -14.10 14.96
N GLN A 78 -17.67 -13.45 14.23
CA GLN A 78 -18.95 -12.92 14.74
C GLN A 78 -20.13 -13.59 14.03
#